data_AF-A0A445MKD2-F1
#
_entry.id   AF-A0A445MKD2-F1
#
_cell.length_a   1.000
_cell.length_b   1.000
_cell.length_c   1.000
_cell.angle_alpha   90.00
_cell.angle_beta   90.00
_cell.angle_gamma   90.00
#
_symmetry.space_group_name_H-M   'P 1'
#
loop_
_entity.id
_entity.type
_entity.pdbx_description
1 polymer ?
#
loop_
_entity_poly.entity_id
_entity_poly.type
_entity_poly.pdbx_seq_one_letter_code
_entity_poly.pdbx_strand_id
1 'polypeptide(L)'
;MVSFQAHGAWLPPWLAAHIIHYQEFAATYWKEHAKPALDVILEKATEKLAQAQKWVEPQLETAKTKWVPAIKERWVIFVNNAEPYVQIVYTKTVEVYHTSKSTIATYVIEVLELADPYFQLTKKFSKPYIDQVATITKPHVEQMQVYLKPYTKWVILAYGKFLKSATTYHRQVQAGIRERLKHYELTKVLATKELVWFMASALLALPIFLVYRLLLNTFCSKKTIKSTRNGHSNHTRRNPKQRHADK
;
A
#
# COMPACT_ATOMS: atom_id res chain seq x y z
N MET A 1 -37.73 32.21 -28.35
CA MET A 1 -37.41 32.65 -26.98
C MET A 1 -37.48 31.42 -26.09
N VAL A 2 -36.35 30.73 -25.89
CA VAL A 2 -36.23 29.60 -24.95
C VAL A 2 -34.90 29.81 -24.23
N SER A 3 -35.00 30.28 -23.00
CA SER A 3 -33.88 30.54 -22.10
C SER A 3 -33.36 29.22 -21.53
N PHE A 4 -32.16 28.80 -21.92
CA PHE A 4 -31.42 27.76 -21.20
C PHE A 4 -30.94 28.35 -19.87
N GLN A 5 -31.76 28.16 -18.83
CA GLN A 5 -31.42 28.47 -17.45
C GLN A 5 -30.43 27.41 -16.93
N ALA A 6 -29.14 27.59 -17.22
CA ALA A 6 -28.06 26.76 -16.71
C ALA A 6 -27.73 27.13 -15.25
N HIS A 7 -28.52 26.65 -14.30
CA HIS A 7 -28.14 26.67 -12.88
C HIS A 7 -27.25 25.45 -12.58
N GLY A 8 -25.96 25.59 -12.90
CA GLY A 8 -24.97 24.54 -12.68
C GLY A 8 -23.51 24.98 -12.86
N ALA A 9 -23.22 26.28 -12.87
CA ALA A 9 -21.84 26.75 -12.87
C ALA A 9 -21.33 26.84 -11.42
N TRP A 10 -20.59 25.83 -10.97
CA TRP A 10 -19.87 25.86 -9.68
C TRP A 10 -18.79 26.96 -9.63
N LEU A 11 -18.45 27.55 -10.78
CA LEU A 11 -17.47 28.63 -10.89
C LEU A 11 -18.13 30.01 -11.08
N PRO A 12 -17.66 31.06 -10.37
CA PRO A 12 -18.09 32.43 -10.60
C PRO A 12 -17.92 32.88 -12.07
N PRO A 13 -18.84 33.68 -12.63
CA PRO A 13 -18.77 34.12 -14.04
C PRO A 13 -17.48 34.82 -14.43
N TRP A 14 -16.89 35.60 -13.52
CA TRP A 14 -15.59 36.26 -13.75
C TRP A 14 -14.44 35.25 -13.90
N LEU A 15 -14.49 34.14 -13.15
CA LEU A 15 -13.49 33.08 -13.20
C LEU A 15 -13.66 32.25 -14.48
N ALA A 16 -14.90 31.99 -14.91
CA ALA A 16 -15.18 31.32 -16.18
C ALA A 16 -14.64 32.13 -17.37
N ALA A 17 -14.87 33.45 -17.40
CA ALA A 17 -14.32 34.33 -18.43
C ALA A 17 -12.78 34.36 -18.42
N HIS A 18 -12.18 34.38 -17.23
CA HIS A 18 -10.71 34.38 -17.08
C HIS A 18 -10.09 33.06 -17.56
N ILE A 19 -10.73 31.93 -17.27
CA ILE A 19 -10.30 30.61 -17.75
C ILE A 19 -10.40 30.52 -19.28
N ILE A 20 -11.51 30.99 -19.87
CA ILE A 20 -11.69 30.99 -21.33
C ILE A 20 -10.61 31.84 -22.00
N HIS A 21 -10.34 33.05 -21.48
CA HIS A 21 -9.30 33.91 -22.01
C HIS A 21 -7.90 33.26 -21.92
N TYR A 22 -7.56 32.64 -20.80
CA TYR A 22 -6.28 31.93 -20.69
C TYR A 22 -6.20 30.70 -21.60
N GLN A 23 -7.30 29.98 -21.77
CA GLN A 23 -7.36 28.83 -22.69
C GLN A 23 -7.16 29.27 -24.14
N GLU A 24 -7.82 30.35 -24.57
CA GLU A 24 -7.66 30.92 -25.90
C GLU A 24 -6.22 31.39 -26.12
N PHE A 25 -5.66 32.14 -25.17
CA PHE A 25 -4.28 32.64 -25.25
C PHE A 25 -3.25 31.50 -25.27
N ALA A 26 -3.44 30.47 -24.42
CA ALA A 26 -2.58 29.29 -24.43
C ALA A 26 -2.70 28.50 -25.74
N ALA A 27 -3.91 28.40 -26.31
CA ALA A 27 -4.16 27.72 -27.56
C ALA A 27 -3.54 28.45 -28.76
N THR A 28 -3.64 29.78 -28.84
CA THR A 28 -2.97 30.59 -29.87
C THR A 28 -1.46 30.50 -29.74
N TYR A 29 -0.91 30.71 -28.54
CA TYR A 29 0.53 30.62 -28.30
C TYR A 29 1.10 29.23 -28.61
N TRP A 30 0.37 28.17 -28.24
CA TRP A 30 0.72 26.79 -28.59
C TRP A 30 0.77 26.58 -30.10
N LYS A 31 -0.23 27.09 -30.83
CA LYS A 31 -0.34 26.94 -32.27
C LYS A 31 0.71 27.74 -33.04
N GLU A 32 1.02 28.95 -32.58
CA GLU A 32 1.97 29.86 -33.25
C GLU A 32 3.43 29.51 -32.98
N HIS A 33 3.76 29.06 -31.76
CA HIS A 33 5.16 28.91 -31.36
C HIS A 33 5.56 27.49 -30.97
N ALA A 34 4.77 26.81 -30.12
CA ALA A 34 5.18 25.53 -29.56
C ALA A 34 5.05 24.37 -30.56
N LYS A 35 3.93 24.31 -31.29
CA LYS A 35 3.66 23.29 -32.29
C LYS A 35 4.71 23.25 -33.42
N PRO A 36 5.02 24.36 -34.12
CA PRO A 36 6.02 24.32 -35.19
C PRO A 36 7.42 23.96 -34.70
N ALA A 37 7.81 24.37 -33.49
CA ALA A 37 9.10 23.98 -32.92
C ALA A 37 9.17 22.48 -32.65
N LEU A 38 8.10 21.87 -32.13
CA LEU A 38 8.03 20.43 -31.90
C LEU A 38 8.01 19.63 -33.21
N ASP A 39 7.31 20.11 -34.22
CA ASP A 39 7.25 19.44 -35.53
C ASP A 39 8.65 19.40 -36.17
N VAL A 40 9.43 20.49 -36.11
CA VAL A 40 10.81 20.53 -36.61
C VAL A 40 11.75 19.61 -35.83
N ILE A 41 11.59 19.52 -34.51
CA ILE A 41 12.39 18.61 -33.67
C ILE A 41 12.05 17.15 -34.01
N LEU A 42 10.76 16.84 -34.17
CA LEU A 42 10.30 15.51 -34.50
C LEU A 42 10.80 15.08 -35.88
N GLU A 43 10.71 15.96 -36.88
CA GLU A 43 11.24 15.73 -38.23
C GLU A 43 12.74 15.42 -38.19
N LYS A 44 13.55 16.27 -37.54
CA LYS A 44 14.99 16.02 -37.39
C LYS A 44 15.32 14.75 -36.61
N ALA A 45 14.55 14.44 -35.57
CA ALA A 45 14.71 13.21 -34.81
C ALA A 45 14.42 11.98 -35.70
N THR A 46 13.37 12.02 -36.52
CA THR A 46 13.04 10.93 -37.43
C THR A 46 14.07 10.74 -38.54
N GLU A 47 14.62 11.82 -39.11
CA GLU A 47 15.71 11.74 -40.07
C GLU A 47 16.97 11.10 -39.46
N LYS A 48 17.32 11.49 -38.24
CA LYS A 48 18.48 10.94 -37.52
C LYS A 48 18.27 9.50 -37.11
N LEU A 49 17.05 9.13 -36.71
CA LEU A 49 16.69 7.75 -36.41
C LEU A 49 16.77 6.88 -37.68
N ALA A 50 16.25 7.35 -38.81
CA ALA A 50 16.32 6.65 -40.08
C ALA A 50 17.76 6.49 -40.57
N GLN A 51 18.60 7.51 -40.37
CA GLN A 51 20.03 7.43 -40.66
C GLN A 51 20.71 6.38 -39.75
N ALA A 52 20.47 6.43 -38.45
CA ALA A 52 21.01 5.46 -37.50
C ALA A 52 20.56 4.02 -37.79
N GLN A 53 19.29 3.83 -38.18
CA GLN A 53 18.73 2.51 -38.51
C GLN A 53 19.45 1.88 -39.72
N LYS A 54 19.79 2.67 -40.76
CA LYS A 54 20.59 2.19 -41.90
C LYS A 54 22.01 1.74 -41.50
N TRP A 55 22.61 2.37 -40.49
CA TRP A 55 23.91 1.94 -39.96
C TRP A 55 23.83 0.70 -39.07
N VAL A 56 22.68 0.48 -38.43
CA VAL A 56 22.46 -0.62 -37.47
C VAL A 56 22.13 -1.94 -38.17
N GLU A 57 21.47 -1.94 -39.33
CA GLU A 57 21.14 -3.18 -40.07
C GLU A 57 22.33 -4.12 -40.33
N PRO A 58 23.47 -3.67 -40.90
CA PRO A 58 24.64 -4.54 -41.11
C PRO A 58 25.34 -4.94 -39.80
N GLN A 59 25.23 -4.11 -38.76
CA GLN A 59 25.78 -4.40 -37.43
C GLN A 59 24.93 -5.42 -36.67
N LEU A 60 23.62 -5.41 -36.87
CA LEU A 60 22.67 -6.33 -36.24
C LEU A 60 22.85 -7.76 -36.75
N GLU A 61 23.05 -7.94 -38.06
CA GLU A 61 23.33 -9.25 -38.64
C GLU A 61 24.67 -9.81 -38.15
N THR A 62 25.69 -8.96 -38.02
CA THR A 62 27.00 -9.36 -37.47
C THR A 62 26.92 -9.66 -35.97
N ALA A 63 26.16 -8.88 -35.21
CA ALA A 63 25.95 -9.10 -33.78
C ALA A 63 25.18 -10.42 -33.54
N LYS A 64 24.13 -10.67 -34.32
CA LYS A 64 23.30 -11.88 -34.22
C LYS A 64 24.09 -13.15 -34.56
N THR A 65 24.96 -13.09 -35.57
CA THR A 65 25.69 -14.28 -36.05
C THR A 65 27.01 -14.55 -35.34
N LYS A 66 27.75 -13.52 -34.91
CA LYS A 66 29.06 -13.69 -34.22
C LYS A 66 29.00 -13.46 -32.71
N TRP A 67 28.29 -12.43 -32.26
CA TRP A 67 28.38 -11.98 -30.87
C TRP A 67 27.45 -12.77 -29.97
N VAL A 68 26.21 -13.03 -30.41
CA VAL A 68 25.25 -13.85 -29.66
C VAL A 68 25.81 -15.23 -29.30
N PRO A 69 26.38 -16.03 -30.25
CA PRO A 69 26.96 -17.32 -29.88
C PRO A 69 28.21 -17.19 -28.99
N ALA A 70 29.09 -16.22 -29.23
CA ALA A 70 30.28 -16.03 -28.40
C ALA A 70 29.94 -15.61 -26.96
N ILE A 71 28.92 -14.77 -26.78
CA ILE A 71 28.41 -14.39 -25.45
C ILE A 71 27.78 -15.61 -24.78
N LYS A 72 27.00 -16.41 -25.52
CA LYS A 72 26.37 -17.63 -25.00
C LYS A 72 27.40 -18.64 -24.50
N GLU A 73 28.47 -18.89 -25.26
CA GLU A 73 29.55 -19.80 -24.86
C GLU A 73 30.28 -19.31 -23.62
N ARG A 74 30.66 -18.02 -23.58
CA ARG A 74 31.29 -17.41 -22.40
C ARG A 74 30.38 -17.45 -21.18
N TRP A 75 29.08 -17.26 -21.37
CA TRP A 75 28.09 -17.32 -20.30
C TRP A 75 27.96 -18.74 -19.73
N VAL A 76 27.91 -19.77 -20.58
CA VAL A 76 27.87 -21.17 -20.12
C VAL A 76 29.14 -21.53 -19.33
N ILE A 77 30.31 -21.12 -19.81
CA ILE A 77 31.58 -21.34 -19.08
C ILE A 77 31.56 -20.63 -17.72
N PHE A 78 31.07 -19.38 -17.68
CA PHE A 78 30.97 -18.62 -16.44
C PHE A 78 29.99 -19.27 -15.45
N VAL A 79 28.81 -19.70 -15.91
CA VAL A 79 27.80 -20.38 -15.09
C VAL A 79 28.35 -21.68 -14.53
N ASN A 80 28.99 -22.52 -15.35
CA ASN A 80 29.58 -23.79 -14.89
C ASN A 80 30.69 -23.57 -13.86
N ASN A 81 31.50 -22.52 -14.01
CA ASN A 81 32.55 -22.20 -13.04
C ASN A 81 32.00 -21.59 -11.74
N ALA A 82 30.87 -20.88 -11.80
CA ALA A 82 30.23 -20.26 -10.64
C ALA A 82 29.36 -21.24 -9.85
N GLU A 83 28.81 -22.27 -10.49
CA GLU A 83 27.96 -23.29 -9.89
C GLU A 83 28.53 -23.91 -8.60
N PRO A 84 29.79 -24.39 -8.54
CA PRO A 84 30.34 -24.95 -7.31
C PRO A 84 30.43 -23.92 -6.17
N TYR A 85 30.73 -22.65 -6.48
CA TYR A 85 30.79 -21.60 -5.46
C TYR A 85 29.40 -21.27 -4.89
N VAL A 86 28.39 -21.22 -5.76
CA VAL A 86 27.00 -21.02 -5.33
C VAL A 86 26.53 -22.20 -4.47
N GLN A 87 26.88 -23.43 -4.83
CA GLN A 87 26.59 -24.63 -4.03
C GLN A 87 27.27 -24.59 -2.66
N ILE A 88 28.54 -24.17 -2.58
CA ILE A 88 29.26 -24.02 -1.31
C ILE A 88 28.61 -22.94 -0.43
N VAL A 89 28.30 -21.77 -0.99
CA VAL A 89 27.63 -20.69 -0.25
C VAL A 89 26.25 -21.12 0.22
N TYR A 90 25.48 -21.80 -0.63
CA TYR A 90 24.17 -22.32 -0.29
C TYR A 90 24.24 -23.34 0.85
N THR A 91 25.09 -24.36 0.73
CA THR A 91 25.23 -25.40 1.75
C THR A 91 25.69 -24.82 3.09
N LYS A 92 26.67 -23.90 3.08
CA LYS A 92 27.14 -23.23 4.30
C LYS A 92 26.09 -22.32 4.92
N THR A 93 25.32 -21.61 4.11
CA THR A 93 24.23 -20.76 4.61
C THR A 93 23.13 -21.59 5.25
N VAL A 94 22.76 -22.71 4.63
CA VAL A 94 21.77 -23.67 5.15
C VAL A 94 22.27 -24.28 6.47
N GLU A 95 23.52 -24.73 6.53
CA GLU A 95 24.15 -25.27 7.74
C GLU A 95 24.09 -24.24 8.88
N VAL A 96 24.59 -23.01 8.65
CA VAL A 96 24.57 -21.93 9.65
C VAL A 96 23.15 -21.56 10.08
N TYR A 97 22.19 -21.51 9.15
CA TYR A 97 20.79 -21.23 9.47
C TYR A 97 20.19 -22.30 10.38
N HIS A 98 20.40 -23.58 10.07
CA HIS A 98 19.90 -24.67 10.90
C HIS A 98 20.55 -24.69 12.28
N THR A 99 21.87 -24.49 12.36
CA THR A 99 22.59 -24.43 13.64
C THR A 99 22.11 -23.23 14.47
N SER A 100 22.00 -22.04 13.86
CA SER A 100 21.50 -20.84 14.53
C SER A 100 20.06 -21.04 15.02
N LYS A 101 19.18 -21.59 14.19
CA LYS A 101 17.79 -21.89 14.57
C LYS A 101 17.73 -22.86 15.74
N SER A 102 18.55 -23.91 15.74
CA SER A 102 18.64 -24.88 16.83
C SER A 102 19.11 -24.23 18.13
N THR A 103 20.20 -23.46 18.06
CA THR A 103 20.75 -22.73 19.22
C THR A 103 19.75 -21.73 19.79
N ILE A 104 19.10 -20.93 18.94
CA ILE A 104 18.07 -19.97 19.37
C ILE A 104 16.88 -20.70 20.00
N ALA A 105 16.45 -21.82 19.42
CA ALA A 105 15.37 -22.61 20.01
C ALA A 105 15.72 -23.09 21.41
N THR A 106 16.94 -23.58 21.64
CA THR A 106 17.42 -23.97 22.98
C THR A 106 17.38 -22.79 23.96
N TYR A 107 17.90 -21.62 23.58
CA TYR A 107 17.85 -20.43 24.43
C TYR A 107 16.41 -19.97 24.72
N VAL A 108 15.51 -20.04 23.74
CA VAL A 108 14.09 -19.70 23.94
C VAL A 108 13.45 -20.67 24.92
N ILE A 109 13.76 -21.97 24.85
CA ILE A 109 13.27 -22.97 25.79
C ILE A 109 13.81 -22.68 27.20
N GLU A 110 15.11 -22.43 27.34
CA GLU A 110 15.74 -22.10 28.64
C GLU A 110 15.13 -20.83 29.27
N VAL A 111 14.96 -19.77 28.48
CA VAL A 111 14.32 -18.52 28.95
C VAL A 111 12.85 -18.78 29.33
N LEU A 112 12.14 -19.60 28.56
CA LEU A 112 10.75 -19.93 28.85
C LEU A 112 10.63 -20.79 30.12
N GLU A 113 11.53 -21.75 30.33
CA GLU A 113 11.60 -22.55 31.56
C GLU A 113 11.94 -21.68 32.79
N LEU A 114 12.87 -20.73 32.65
CA LEU A 114 13.19 -19.78 33.72
C LEU A 114 12.01 -18.86 34.04
N ALA A 115 11.24 -18.47 33.01
CA ALA A 115 10.08 -17.60 33.15
C ALA A 115 8.82 -18.34 33.63
N ASP A 116 8.71 -19.66 33.40
CA ASP A 116 7.56 -20.48 33.80
C ASP A 116 7.15 -20.29 35.27
N PRO A 117 8.05 -20.39 36.28
CA PRO A 117 7.65 -20.18 37.67
C PRO A 117 7.08 -18.79 37.94
N TYR A 118 7.56 -17.75 37.25
CA TYR A 118 7.02 -16.39 37.36
C TYR A 118 5.65 -16.25 36.69
N PHE A 119 5.44 -16.89 35.53
CA PHE A 119 4.14 -16.96 34.88
C PHE A 119 3.14 -17.76 35.72
N GLN A 120 3.53 -18.89 36.30
CA GLN A 120 2.70 -19.69 37.18
C GLN A 120 2.34 -18.92 38.46
N LEU A 121 3.28 -18.17 39.03
CA LEU A 121 3.03 -17.31 40.18
C LEU A 121 2.04 -16.20 39.82
N THR A 122 2.27 -15.49 38.73
CA THR A 122 1.37 -14.44 38.23
C THR A 122 -0.01 -15.01 37.91
N LYS A 123 -0.09 -16.20 37.32
CA LYS A 123 -1.35 -16.91 37.06
C LYS A 123 -2.06 -17.25 38.36
N LYS A 124 -1.37 -17.77 39.39
CA LYS A 124 -1.96 -18.05 40.70
C LYS A 124 -2.51 -16.79 41.38
N PHE A 125 -1.76 -15.68 41.31
CA PHE A 125 -2.20 -14.39 41.87
C PHE A 125 -3.34 -13.74 41.10
N SER A 126 -3.30 -13.77 39.77
CA SER A 126 -4.29 -13.10 38.92
C SER A 126 -5.58 -13.91 38.76
N LYS A 127 -5.51 -15.25 38.80
CA LYS A 127 -6.66 -16.15 38.64
C LYS A 127 -7.89 -15.77 39.47
N PRO A 128 -7.82 -15.52 40.79
CA PRO A 128 -9.02 -15.13 41.55
C PRO A 128 -9.64 -13.83 41.06
N TYR A 129 -8.84 -12.86 40.61
CA TYR A 129 -9.35 -11.59 40.07
C TYR A 129 -9.96 -11.77 38.67
N ILE A 130 -9.33 -12.57 37.82
CA ILE A 130 -9.87 -12.90 36.49
C ILE A 130 -11.19 -13.67 36.65
N ASP A 131 -11.25 -14.65 37.56
CA ASP A 131 -12.44 -15.43 37.86
C ASP A 131 -13.55 -14.54 38.44
N GLN A 132 -13.20 -13.57 39.30
CA GLN A 132 -14.14 -12.59 39.84
C GLN A 132 -14.70 -11.68 38.74
N VAL A 133 -13.84 -11.11 37.89
CA VAL A 133 -14.26 -10.27 36.75
C VAL A 133 -15.11 -11.08 35.79
N ALA A 134 -14.73 -12.33 35.49
CA ALA A 134 -15.50 -13.23 34.65
C ALA A 134 -16.88 -13.52 35.26
N THR A 135 -16.96 -13.78 36.57
CA THR A 135 -18.22 -14.05 37.29
C THR A 135 -19.14 -12.85 37.30
N ILE A 136 -18.61 -11.65 37.56
CA ILE A 136 -19.38 -10.38 37.52
C ILE A 136 -19.87 -10.08 36.11
N THR A 137 -19.01 -10.30 35.11
CA THR A 137 -19.28 -9.92 33.72
C THR A 137 -20.16 -10.94 33.00
N LYS A 138 -20.17 -12.20 33.43
CA LYS A 138 -20.95 -13.31 32.84
C LYS A 138 -22.43 -12.97 32.61
N PRO A 139 -23.22 -12.54 33.61
CA PRO A 139 -24.63 -12.22 33.38
C PRO A 139 -24.82 -11.06 32.39
N HIS A 140 -23.93 -10.07 32.39
CA HIS A 140 -23.99 -8.93 31.47
C HIS A 140 -23.66 -9.33 30.03
N VAL A 141 -22.67 -10.20 29.83
CA VAL A 141 -22.31 -10.73 28.51
C VAL A 141 -23.41 -11.64 27.98
N GLU A 142 -23.98 -12.51 28.82
CA GLU A 142 -25.11 -13.37 28.46
C GLU A 142 -26.34 -12.51 28.07
N GLN A 143 -26.63 -11.44 28.82
CA GLN A 143 -27.70 -10.50 28.48
C GLN A 143 -27.43 -9.74 27.18
N MET A 144 -26.20 -9.24 26.97
CA MET A 144 -25.80 -8.62 25.70
C MET A 144 -25.91 -9.59 24.53
N GLN A 145 -25.54 -10.87 24.71
CA GLN A 145 -25.66 -11.89 23.68
C GLN A 145 -27.12 -12.15 23.31
N VAL A 146 -28.04 -12.17 24.27
CA VAL A 146 -29.48 -12.29 24.02
C VAL A 146 -30.00 -11.07 23.24
N TYR A 147 -29.62 -9.86 23.66
CA TYR A 147 -30.01 -8.62 23.00
C TYR A 147 -29.43 -8.48 21.57
N LEU A 148 -28.19 -8.93 21.37
CA LEU A 148 -27.51 -8.87 20.08
C LEU A 148 -27.92 -9.99 19.12
N LYS A 149 -28.51 -11.09 19.60
CA LYS A 149 -28.98 -12.23 18.80
C LYS A 149 -29.78 -11.83 17.53
N PRO A 150 -30.78 -10.91 17.58
CA PRO A 150 -31.46 -10.43 16.38
C PRO A 150 -30.54 -9.62 15.44
N TYR A 151 -29.63 -8.82 15.99
CA TYR A 151 -28.69 -8.02 15.21
C TYR A 151 -27.65 -8.91 14.51
N THR A 152 -27.18 -9.97 15.15
CA THR A 152 -26.27 -10.95 14.54
C THR A 152 -26.91 -11.61 13.31
N LYS A 153 -28.21 -11.94 13.35
CA LYS A 153 -28.92 -12.46 12.18
C LYS A 153 -28.92 -11.46 11.03
N TRP A 154 -29.17 -10.18 11.32
CA TRP A 154 -29.15 -9.13 10.31
C TRP A 154 -27.76 -8.93 9.72
N VAL A 155 -26.71 -8.94 10.55
CA VAL A 155 -25.30 -8.86 10.11
C VAL A 155 -24.94 -10.04 9.22
N ILE A 156 -25.31 -11.27 9.59
CA ILE A 156 -25.06 -12.47 8.77
C ILE A 156 -25.77 -12.36 7.42
N LEU A 157 -27.03 -11.89 7.40
CA LEU A 157 -27.79 -11.70 6.17
C LEU A 157 -27.20 -10.60 5.29
N ALA A 158 -26.84 -9.45 5.87
CA ALA A 158 -26.21 -8.34 5.17
C ALA A 158 -24.85 -8.74 4.60
N TYR A 159 -24.02 -9.44 5.38
CA TYR A 159 -22.74 -9.98 4.95
C TYR A 159 -22.91 -11.03 3.85
N GLY A 160 -23.90 -11.91 3.95
CA GLY A 160 -24.22 -12.88 2.91
C GLY A 160 -24.66 -12.23 1.59
N LYS A 161 -25.48 -11.17 1.65
CA LYS A 161 -25.84 -10.36 0.46
C LYS A 161 -24.62 -9.67 -0.13
N PHE A 162 -23.79 -9.04 0.71
CA PHE A 162 -22.56 -8.39 0.30
C PHE A 162 -21.60 -9.36 -0.39
N LEU A 163 -21.36 -10.54 0.20
CA LEU A 163 -20.52 -11.57 -0.39
C LEU A 163 -21.04 -12.02 -1.76
N LYS A 164 -22.35 -12.27 -1.89
CA LYS A 164 -22.94 -12.63 -3.19
C LYS A 164 -22.70 -11.54 -4.23
N SER A 165 -22.98 -10.28 -3.89
CA SER A 165 -22.73 -9.14 -4.78
C SER A 165 -21.25 -8.99 -5.13
N ALA A 166 -20.35 -9.13 -4.16
CA ALA A 166 -18.91 -9.09 -4.34
C ALA A 166 -18.42 -10.20 -5.27
N THR A 167 -18.89 -11.44 -5.10
CA THR A 167 -18.56 -12.57 -5.98
C THR A 167 -19.08 -12.35 -7.40
N THR A 168 -20.31 -11.85 -7.57
CA THR A 168 -20.86 -11.53 -8.89
C THR A 168 -20.05 -10.43 -9.58
N TYR A 169 -19.71 -9.36 -8.87
CA TYR A 169 -18.91 -8.26 -9.39
C TYR A 169 -17.49 -8.71 -9.74
N HIS A 170 -16.83 -9.47 -8.86
CA HIS A 170 -15.52 -10.05 -9.13
C HIS A 170 -15.52 -10.90 -10.40
N ARG A 171 -16.57 -11.72 -10.62
CA ARG A 171 -16.72 -12.52 -11.84
C ARG A 171 -16.93 -11.66 -13.09
N GLN A 172 -17.70 -10.57 -13.00
CA GLN A 172 -17.91 -9.63 -14.10
C GLN A 172 -16.61 -8.89 -14.47
N VAL A 173 -15.89 -8.39 -13.46
CA VAL A 173 -14.59 -7.72 -13.64
C VAL A 173 -13.56 -8.70 -14.21
N GLN A 174 -13.53 -9.94 -13.72
CA GLN A 174 -12.68 -10.99 -14.28
C GLN A 174 -12.99 -11.26 -15.75
N ALA A 175 -14.26 -11.29 -16.15
CA ALA A 175 -14.65 -11.46 -17.55
C ALA A 175 -14.19 -10.28 -18.42
N GLY A 176 -14.45 -9.04 -17.98
CA GLY A 176 -14.06 -7.84 -18.73
C GLY A 176 -12.55 -7.62 -18.82
N ILE A 177 -11.81 -7.90 -17.74
CA ILE A 177 -10.33 -7.87 -17.74
C ILE A 177 -9.80 -8.93 -18.70
N ARG A 178 -10.32 -10.16 -18.65
CA ARG A 178 -9.88 -11.24 -19.55
C ARG A 178 -10.18 -10.92 -21.01
N GLU A 179 -11.31 -10.33 -21.31
CA GLU A 179 -11.69 -9.90 -22.67
C GLU A 179 -10.77 -8.79 -23.18
N ARG A 180 -10.53 -7.74 -22.37
CA ARG A 180 -9.60 -6.66 -22.74
C ARG A 180 -8.16 -7.13 -22.90
N LEU A 181 -7.67 -8.03 -22.04
CA LEU A 181 -6.31 -8.55 -22.18
C LEU A 181 -6.13 -9.44 -23.42
N LYS A 182 -7.19 -10.11 -23.89
CA LYS A 182 -7.15 -10.90 -25.13
C LYS A 182 -7.15 -10.05 -26.40
N HIS A 183 -7.69 -8.83 -26.33
CA HIS A 183 -7.80 -7.94 -27.50
C HIS A 183 -6.43 -7.37 -27.95
N TYR A 184 -5.46 -7.21 -27.05
CA TYR A 184 -4.13 -6.71 -27.39
C TYR A 184 -3.09 -7.84 -27.42
N GLU A 185 -2.33 -7.96 -28.51
CA GLU A 185 -1.32 -9.03 -28.67
C GLU A 185 -0.25 -9.03 -27.57
N LEU A 186 0.13 -7.84 -27.07
CA LEU A 186 1.13 -7.69 -26.00
C LEU A 186 0.61 -8.11 -24.62
N THR A 187 -0.68 -7.89 -24.32
CA THR A 187 -1.27 -8.26 -23.02
C THR A 187 -1.82 -9.68 -23.01
N LYS A 188 -1.86 -10.36 -24.15
CA LYS A 188 -2.32 -11.76 -24.26
C LYS A 188 -1.50 -12.70 -23.37
N VAL A 189 -0.20 -12.45 -23.21
CA VAL A 189 0.70 -13.19 -22.31
C VAL A 189 0.38 -12.94 -20.83
N LEU A 190 -0.19 -11.77 -20.50
CA LEU A 190 -0.61 -11.41 -19.14
C LEU A 190 -2.02 -11.90 -18.78
N ALA A 191 -2.77 -12.50 -19.73
CA ALA A 191 -4.12 -13.02 -19.52
C ALA A 191 -4.15 -14.35 -18.74
N THR A 192 -3.18 -14.57 -17.85
CA THR A 192 -3.08 -15.74 -16.98
C THR A 192 -4.20 -15.72 -15.95
N LYS A 193 -4.83 -16.87 -15.70
CA LYS A 193 -6.00 -17.00 -14.80
C LYS A 193 -5.74 -16.39 -13.41
N GLU A 194 -4.52 -16.55 -12.90
CA GLU A 194 -4.11 -16.04 -11.59
C GLU A 194 -4.01 -14.51 -11.56
N LEU A 195 -3.36 -13.89 -12.56
CA LEU A 195 -3.24 -12.43 -12.64
C LEU A 195 -4.60 -11.75 -12.78
N VAL A 196 -5.49 -12.30 -13.61
CA VAL A 196 -6.84 -11.76 -13.77
C VAL A 196 -7.63 -11.87 -12.45
N TRP A 197 -7.47 -12.97 -11.72
CA TRP A 197 -8.07 -13.15 -10.39
C TRP A 197 -7.50 -12.14 -9.38
N PHE A 198 -6.19 -11.93 -9.34
CA PHE A 198 -5.56 -10.92 -8.48
C PHE A 198 -6.03 -9.50 -8.79
N MET A 199 -6.10 -9.12 -10.07
CA MET A 199 -6.56 -7.78 -10.47
C MET A 199 -8.03 -7.54 -10.13
N ALA A 200 -8.89 -8.54 -10.36
CA ALA A 200 -10.29 -8.46 -9.97
C ALA A 200 -10.48 -8.39 -8.44
N SER A 201 -9.63 -9.09 -7.67
CA SER A 201 -9.60 -8.99 -6.21
C SER A 201 -9.11 -7.62 -5.73
N ALA A 202 -8.08 -7.06 -6.36
CA ALA A 202 -7.55 -5.73 -6.04
C ALA A 202 -8.59 -4.63 -6.26
N LEU A 203 -9.32 -4.69 -7.39
CA LEU A 203 -10.44 -3.78 -7.68
C LEU A 203 -11.58 -3.86 -6.66
N LEU A 204 -11.81 -5.05 -6.09
CA LEU A 204 -12.83 -5.26 -5.07
C LEU A 204 -12.37 -4.79 -3.67
N ALA A 205 -11.08 -4.95 -3.37
CA ALA A 205 -10.49 -4.53 -2.10
C ALA A 205 -10.32 -3.00 -1.98
N LEU A 206 -10.13 -2.30 -3.10
CA LEU A 206 -9.91 -0.85 -3.15
C LEU A 206 -11.02 -0.02 -2.48
N PRO A 207 -12.32 -0.23 -2.76
CA PRO A 207 -13.39 0.49 -2.05
C PRO A 207 -13.44 0.15 -0.56
N ILE A 208 -13.17 -1.11 -0.18
CA ILE A 208 -13.12 -1.55 1.23
C ILE A 208 -11.98 -0.82 1.96
N PHE A 209 -10.81 -0.73 1.32
CA PHE A 209 -9.65 -0.03 1.85
C PHE A 209 -9.88 1.47 2.01
N LEU A 210 -10.58 2.12 1.06
CA LEU A 210 -10.95 3.53 1.17
C LEU A 210 -11.90 3.79 2.34
N VAL A 211 -12.93 2.97 2.50
CA VAL A 211 -13.87 3.07 3.64
C VAL A 211 -13.13 2.83 4.96
N TYR A 212 -12.27 1.80 5.04
CA TYR A 212 -11.44 1.54 6.20
C TYR A 212 -10.53 2.73 6.55
N ARG A 213 -9.90 3.35 5.55
CA ARG A 213 -9.06 4.54 5.74
C ARG A 213 -9.86 5.75 6.22
N LEU A 214 -11.08 5.95 5.71
CA LEU A 214 -11.99 7.00 6.18
C LEU A 214 -12.44 6.75 7.63
N LEU A 215 -12.76 5.51 7.98
CA LEU A 215 -13.11 5.11 9.35
C LEU A 215 -11.93 5.31 10.30
N LEU A 216 -10.72 4.90 9.92
CA LEU A 216 -9.52 5.18 10.71
C LEU A 216 -9.28 6.68 10.90
N ASN A 217 -9.46 7.50 9.86
CA ASN A 217 -9.23 8.94 9.98
C ASN A 217 -10.28 9.64 10.87
N THR A 218 -11.52 9.12 10.91
CA THR A 218 -12.62 9.66 11.71
C THR A 218 -12.61 9.16 13.15
N PHE A 219 -12.35 7.87 13.39
CA PHE A 219 -12.30 7.28 14.74
C PHE A 219 -10.92 7.35 15.40
N CYS A 220 -9.84 7.31 14.61
CA CYS A 220 -8.48 7.53 15.07
C CYS A 220 -7.99 8.95 14.69
N SER A 221 -8.87 9.94 14.82
CA SER A 221 -8.48 11.35 14.78
C SER A 221 -7.41 11.57 15.85
N LYS A 222 -6.18 11.76 15.37
CA LYS A 222 -4.94 12.07 16.08
C LYS A 222 -5.20 12.58 17.50
N LYS A 223 -4.84 11.79 18.51
CA LYS A 223 -4.34 12.38 19.76
C LYS A 223 -3.13 13.20 19.33
N THR A 224 -3.32 14.51 19.12
CA THR A 224 -2.22 15.45 19.20
C THR A 224 -1.58 15.19 20.55
N ILE A 225 -0.43 14.53 20.53
CA ILE A 225 0.51 14.54 21.63
C ILE A 225 0.64 16.01 21.98
N LYS A 226 0.07 16.43 23.11
CA LYS A 226 0.43 17.71 23.70
C LYS A 226 1.93 17.61 23.89
N SER A 227 2.69 18.29 23.03
CA SER A 227 4.09 18.54 23.28
C SER A 227 4.12 19.27 24.61
N THR A 228 4.57 18.58 25.67
CA THR A 228 4.88 19.18 26.96
C THR A 228 6.07 20.11 26.70
N ARG A 229 5.75 21.33 26.24
CA ARG A 229 6.70 22.43 26.17
C ARG A 229 7.02 22.77 27.62
N ASN A 230 8.04 22.12 28.18
CA ASN A 230 8.66 22.50 29.43
C ASN A 230 9.23 23.91 29.25
N GLY A 231 8.38 24.92 29.47
CA GLY A 231 8.77 26.29 29.72
C GLY A 231 9.25 26.38 31.15
N HIS A 232 10.57 26.45 31.32
CA HIS A 232 11.25 26.71 32.56
C HIS A 232 10.82 28.08 33.12
N SER A 233 9.84 28.11 34.03
CA SER A 233 9.51 29.31 34.79
C SER A 233 10.27 29.28 36.12
N ASN A 234 11.49 29.84 36.10
CA ASN A 234 12.16 30.27 37.31
C ASN A 234 11.37 31.44 37.90
N HIS A 235 10.62 31.19 38.99
CA HIS A 235 10.21 32.26 39.88
C HIS A 235 10.81 32.06 41.27
N THR A 236 11.74 32.97 41.53
CA THR A 236 12.57 33.14 42.69
C THR A 236 11.73 33.40 43.95
N ARG A 237 11.88 32.48 44.90
CA ARG A 237 11.76 32.66 46.34
C ARG A 237 11.96 34.13 46.81
N ARG A 238 10.93 34.75 47.37
CA ARG A 238 11.06 35.85 48.35
C ARG A 238 9.97 35.75 49.42
N ASN A 239 10.36 35.17 50.55
CA ASN A 239 9.77 35.46 51.85
C ASN A 239 10.85 36.18 52.67
N PRO A 240 10.52 37.33 53.28
CA PRO A 240 11.01 37.60 54.61
C PRO A 240 9.85 37.93 55.56
N LYS A 241 9.89 37.26 56.71
CA LYS A 241 9.10 37.54 57.92
C LYS A 241 9.27 39.01 58.35
N GLN A 242 8.19 39.66 58.77
CA GLN A 242 8.26 40.72 59.77
C GLN A 242 7.07 40.64 60.73
N ARG A 243 7.35 40.92 62.01
CA ARG A 243 6.58 40.61 63.23
C ARG A 243 5.38 41.55 63.47
N HIS A 244 4.42 41.02 64.24
CA HIS A 244 3.50 41.64 65.21
C HIS A 244 3.11 43.13 65.13
N ALA A 245 1.79 43.38 65.23
CA ALA A 245 1.21 44.35 66.17
C ALA A 245 -0.24 43.94 66.52
N ASP A 246 -0.53 43.95 67.82
CA ASP A 246 -1.86 43.75 68.43
C ASP A 246 -2.89 44.79 67.98
N LYS A 247 -4.13 44.34 67.77
CA LYS A 247 -5.34 44.83 68.46
C LYS A 247 -6.55 43.97 68.12
#